data_AF-A0A921BEQ6-F1
#
_entry.id   AF-A0A921BEQ6-F1
#
_cell.length_a   1.000
_cell.length_b   1.000
_cell.length_c   1.000
_cell.angle_alpha   90.00
_cell.angle_beta   90.00
_cell.angle_gamma   90.00
#
_symmetry.space_group_name_H-M   'P 1'
#
loop_
_entity.id
_entity.type
_entity.pdbx_description
1 polymer ?
#
loop_
_entity_poly.entity_id
_entity_poly.type
_entity_poly.pdbx_seq_one_letter_code
_entity_poly.pdbx_strand_id
1 'polypeptide(L)'
;MALEVVKNYQIGPLFTPPGRPIEGGTQGTLMRPPDFGAAGWAGAAVDPETGILYVPSRNIAVAIPLYAPDPDLGSTMRYTHGAPEQQRLQQIRQGQSYNAQMPQGLPLLKPPYSRITAIDMNTGDTCGWYLLAMETECAIIHAYVTLTCPQ
;
A
#
# COMPACT_ATOMS: atom_id res chain seq x y z
N MET A 1 2.85 -6.94 20.27
CA MET A 1 3.24 -5.60 19.77
C MET A 1 2.44 -5.19 18.53
N ALA A 2 2.49 -5.91 17.39
CA ALA A 2 1.71 -5.52 16.20
C ALA A 2 0.19 -5.49 16.42
N LEU A 3 -0.33 -6.44 17.20
CA LEU A 3 -1.74 -6.46 17.57
C LEU A 3 -2.16 -5.23 18.40
N GLU A 4 -1.27 -4.63 19.19
CA GLU A 4 -1.60 -3.43 19.98
C GLU A 4 -1.78 -2.20 19.09
N VAL A 5 -0.98 -2.06 18.05
CA VAL A 5 -1.12 -0.98 17.06
C VAL A 5 -2.42 -1.16 16.28
N VAL A 6 -2.69 -2.39 15.85
CA VAL A 6 -3.85 -2.72 15.04
C VAL A 6 -5.18 -2.47 15.79
N LYS A 7 -5.22 -2.64 17.11
CA LYS A 7 -6.43 -2.36 17.93
C LYS A 7 -6.93 -0.93 17.80
N ASN A 8 -6.06 0.02 17.47
CA ASN A 8 -6.45 1.41 17.29
C ASN A 8 -7.12 1.67 15.93
N TYR A 9 -7.15 0.69 15.03
CA TYR A 9 -7.78 0.81 13.72
C TYR A 9 -9.03 -0.05 13.61
N GLN A 10 -9.97 0.40 12.79
CA GLN A 10 -11.06 -0.45 12.31
C GLN A 10 -10.51 -1.40 11.24
N ILE A 11 -10.82 -2.70 11.38
CA ILE A 11 -10.56 -3.72 10.35
C ILE A 11 -11.90 -4.32 9.93
N GLY A 12 -12.02 -4.61 8.64
CA GLY A 12 -13.15 -5.36 8.11
C GLY A 12 -12.80 -6.04 6.78
N PRO A 13 -13.81 -6.50 6.02
CA PRO A 13 -13.61 -7.06 4.68
C PRO A 13 -12.95 -6.06 3.72
N LEU A 14 -12.51 -6.54 2.55
CA LEU A 14 -11.77 -5.76 1.55
C LEU A 14 -12.39 -4.40 1.20
N PHE A 15 -13.72 -4.30 1.19
CA PHE A 15 -14.46 -3.09 0.84
C PHE A 15 -14.95 -2.30 2.07
N THR A 16 -14.28 -2.44 3.21
CA THR A 16 -14.57 -1.61 4.39
C THR A 16 -14.23 -0.17 4.08
N PRO A 17 -15.18 0.78 4.16
CA PRO A 17 -14.94 2.15 3.78
C PRO A 17 -13.93 2.82 4.74
N PRO A 18 -13.17 3.83 4.27
CA PRO A 18 -12.35 4.66 5.14
C PRO A 18 -13.20 5.36 6.22
N GLY A 19 -12.77 5.26 7.47
CA GLY A 19 -13.38 5.94 8.60
C GLY A 19 -12.74 7.30 8.92
N ARG A 20 -13.47 8.12 9.68
CA ARG A 20 -12.87 9.29 10.35
C ARG A 20 -12.15 8.83 11.62
N PRO A 21 -11.02 9.47 11.99
CA PRO A 21 -10.46 9.32 13.32
C PRO A 21 -11.45 9.82 14.36
N ILE A 22 -11.60 9.07 15.45
CA ILE A 22 -12.41 9.42 16.61
C ILE A 22 -11.46 9.42 17.81
N GLU A 23 -11.37 10.54 18.52
CA GLU A 23 -10.55 10.65 19.72
C GLU A 23 -11.02 9.64 20.78
N GLY A 24 -10.08 8.88 21.36
CA GLY A 24 -10.40 7.77 22.26
C GLY A 24 -11.06 6.56 21.59
N GLY A 25 -11.27 6.60 20.27
CA GLY A 25 -11.84 5.54 19.45
C GLY A 25 -10.83 5.01 18.42
N THR A 26 -11.22 5.04 17.15
CA THR A 26 -10.40 4.52 16.04
C THR A 26 -9.57 5.63 15.38
N GLN A 27 -8.37 5.29 14.91
CA GLN A 27 -7.52 6.12 14.05
C GLN A 27 -7.93 6.05 12.57
N GLY A 28 -9.02 5.36 12.26
CA GLY A 28 -9.52 5.14 10.90
C GLY A 28 -9.50 3.67 10.52
N THR A 29 -9.80 3.40 9.25
CA THR A 29 -9.85 2.03 8.73
C THR A 29 -8.48 1.62 8.23
N LEU A 30 -7.94 0.52 8.75
CA LEU A 30 -6.73 -0.09 8.23
C LEU A 30 -7.06 -0.86 6.96
N MET A 31 -6.43 -0.49 5.85
CA MET A 31 -6.70 -1.10 4.54
C MET A 31 -5.43 -1.72 3.95
N ARG A 32 -5.62 -2.87 3.31
CA ARG A 32 -4.62 -3.60 2.53
C ARG A 32 -5.36 -4.38 1.42
N PRO A 33 -5.18 -4.06 0.13
CA PRO A 33 -4.22 -3.12 -0.48
C PRO A 33 -4.38 -1.65 -0.02
N PRO A 34 -3.35 -0.80 -0.21
CA PRO A 34 -3.48 0.63 0.04
C PRO A 34 -4.45 1.29 -0.94
N ASP A 35 -4.91 2.50 -0.62
CA ASP A 35 -5.81 3.33 -1.41
C ASP A 35 -5.34 3.59 -2.85
N PHE A 36 -4.02 3.70 -3.05
CA PHE A 36 -3.41 3.83 -4.38
C PHE A 36 -3.16 2.49 -5.10
N GLY A 37 -3.67 1.39 -4.54
CA GLY A 37 -3.53 0.05 -5.08
C GLY A 37 -2.18 -0.61 -4.79
N ALA A 38 -2.16 -1.95 -4.85
CA ALA A 38 -0.93 -2.71 -4.69
C ALA A 38 -0.08 -2.68 -5.97
N ALA A 39 -0.69 -2.69 -7.15
CA ALA A 39 -0.08 -2.51 -8.46
C ALA A 39 -0.58 -1.18 -9.04
N GLY A 40 0.32 -0.20 -9.11
CA GLY A 40 -0.03 1.18 -9.45
C GLY A 40 0.37 1.59 -10.86
N TRP A 41 0.33 2.90 -11.08
CA TRP A 41 0.69 3.61 -12.32
C TRP A 41 2.05 3.29 -12.93
N ALA A 42 2.98 2.69 -12.18
CA ALA A 42 4.26 2.19 -12.71
C ALA A 42 4.08 1.09 -13.78
N GLY A 43 2.88 0.52 -13.89
CA GLY A 43 2.52 -0.43 -14.94
C GLY A 43 3.07 -1.84 -14.69
N ALA A 44 2.93 -2.67 -15.72
CA ALA A 44 3.42 -4.03 -15.79
C ALA A 44 4.23 -4.19 -17.07
N ALA A 45 5.14 -5.16 -17.09
CA ALA A 45 5.88 -5.55 -18.29
C ALA A 45 5.30 -6.83 -18.85
N VAL A 46 5.25 -6.95 -20.18
CA VAL A 46 4.79 -8.17 -20.86
C VAL A 46 5.91 -8.72 -21.72
N ASP A 47 6.12 -10.03 -21.64
CA ASP A 47 6.92 -10.79 -22.59
C ASP A 47 5.97 -11.48 -23.59
N PRO A 48 5.92 -11.01 -24.85
CA PRO A 48 5.02 -11.56 -25.85
C PRO A 48 5.46 -12.94 -26.38
N GLU A 49 6.73 -13.33 -26.25
CA GLU A 49 7.21 -14.63 -26.72
C GLU A 49 6.75 -15.75 -25.79
N THR A 50 6.79 -15.50 -24.48
CA THR A 50 6.34 -16.45 -23.45
C THR A 50 4.90 -16.24 -23.02
N GLY A 51 4.28 -15.10 -23.35
CA GLY A 51 2.92 -14.76 -22.91
C GLY A 51 2.83 -14.40 -21.42
N ILE A 52 3.94 -14.01 -20.78
CA ILE A 52 4.00 -13.73 -19.34
C ILE A 52 3.87 -12.22 -19.06
N LEU A 53 2.98 -11.88 -18.12
CA LEU A 53 2.82 -10.56 -17.54
C LEU A 53 3.52 -10.45 -16.18
N TYR A 54 4.44 -9.50 -16.05
CA TYR A 54 5.18 -9.21 -14.83
C TYR A 54 4.59 -7.97 -14.13
N VAL A 55 3.95 -8.18 -12.98
CA VAL A 55 3.27 -7.14 -12.21
C VAL A 55 4.03 -6.82 -10.91
N PRO A 56 4.67 -5.64 -10.79
CA PRO A 56 5.21 -5.18 -9.52
C PRO A 56 4.07 -4.82 -8.56
N SER A 57 4.20 -5.24 -7.30
CA SER A 57 3.22 -4.94 -6.26
C SER A 57 3.86 -4.61 -4.93
N ARG A 58 3.19 -3.76 -4.15
CA ARG A 58 3.60 -3.36 -2.79
C ARG A 58 2.71 -4.01 -1.74
N ASN A 59 3.33 -4.49 -0.67
CA ASN A 59 2.67 -5.08 0.49
C ASN A 59 2.83 -4.15 1.70
N ILE A 60 1.95 -3.16 1.75
CA ILE A 60 1.89 -2.15 2.81
C ILE A 60 0.43 -2.01 3.26
N ALA A 61 0.24 -1.62 4.51
CA ALA A 61 -1.07 -1.28 5.05
C ALA A 61 -1.10 0.22 5.35
N VAL A 62 -2.20 0.86 5.02
CA VAL A 62 -2.38 2.31 5.23
C VAL A 62 -3.67 2.56 5.98
N ALA A 63 -3.74 3.72 6.63
CA ALA A 63 -4.97 4.24 7.22
C ALA A 63 -5.08 5.70 6.82
N ILE A 64 -5.87 5.97 5.78
CA ILE A 64 -6.14 7.33 5.32
C ILE A 64 -7.44 7.79 5.97
N PRO A 65 -7.37 8.81 6.83
CA PRO A 65 -8.55 9.29 7.53
C PRO A 65 -9.45 10.09 6.59
N LEU A 66 -10.75 10.09 6.86
CA LEU A 66 -11.66 11.10 6.32
C LEU A 66 -11.69 12.31 7.25
N TYR A 67 -11.78 13.51 6.67
CA TYR A 67 -12.00 14.76 7.40
C TYR A 67 -13.06 15.62 6.71
N ALA A 68 -13.74 16.48 7.47
CA ALA A 68 -14.66 17.46 6.93
C ALA A 68 -13.83 18.70 6.51
N PRO A 69 -13.80 19.06 5.22
CA PRO A 69 -13.08 20.24 4.77
C PRO A 69 -13.73 21.52 5.29
N ASP A 70 -12.92 22.57 5.42
CA ASP A 70 -13.40 23.91 5.75
C ASP A 70 -14.34 24.41 4.64
N PRO A 71 -15.60 24.76 4.94
CA PRO A 71 -16.53 25.30 3.97
C PRO A 71 -16.02 26.55 3.24
N ASP A 72 -15.21 27.37 3.90
CA ASP A 72 -14.69 28.63 3.36
C ASP A 72 -13.68 28.41 2.22
N LEU A 73 -13.11 27.20 2.14
CA LEU A 73 -12.23 26.79 1.03
C LEU A 73 -13.01 26.38 -0.24
N GLY A 74 -14.35 26.46 -0.22
CA GLY A 74 -15.19 26.19 -1.39
C GLY A 74 -15.31 24.70 -1.72
N SER A 75 -15.16 23.80 -0.74
CA SER A 75 -15.30 22.37 -0.99
C SER A 75 -16.76 21.99 -1.31
N THR A 76 -16.96 21.23 -2.37
CA THR A 76 -18.27 20.65 -2.74
C THR A 76 -18.55 19.31 -2.05
N MET A 77 -17.56 18.76 -1.34
CA MET A 77 -17.65 17.46 -0.68
C MET A 77 -17.84 17.62 0.82
N ARG A 78 -18.77 16.84 1.41
CA ARG A 78 -18.95 16.78 2.88
C ARG A 78 -17.72 16.22 3.60
N TYR A 79 -17.04 15.28 2.98
CA TYR A 79 -15.82 14.66 3.48
C TYR A 79 -14.83 14.49 2.36
N THR A 80 -13.55 14.69 2.67
CA THR A 80 -12.43 14.34 1.81
C THR A 80 -11.41 13.53 2.62
N HIS A 81 -10.41 12.98 1.97
CA HIS A 81 -9.44 12.06 2.56
C HIS A 81 -8.14 12.78 2.96
N GLY A 82 -7.42 12.21 3.92
CA GLY A 82 -6.15 12.72 4.43
C GLY A 82 -6.32 13.87 5.42
N ALA A 83 -5.72 15.01 5.13
CA ALA A 83 -5.72 16.19 5.99
C ALA A 83 -5.70 17.46 5.13
N PRO A 84 -6.07 18.64 5.69
CA PRO A 84 -5.88 19.91 5.01
C PRO A 84 -4.48 20.05 4.41
N GLU A 85 -4.37 20.58 3.19
CA GLU A 85 -3.15 20.52 2.39
C GLU A 85 -1.90 21.05 3.12
N GLN A 86 -2.02 22.19 3.81
CA GLN A 86 -0.89 22.74 4.57
C GLN A 86 -0.42 21.80 5.68
N GLN A 87 -1.36 21.16 6.40
CA GLN A 87 -1.05 20.18 7.44
C GLN A 87 -0.42 18.92 6.83
N ARG A 88 -0.99 18.41 5.73
CA ARG A 88 -0.46 17.25 4.98
C ARG A 88 0.98 17.50 4.51
N LEU A 89 1.27 18.67 3.95
CA LEU A 89 2.61 19.06 3.51
C LEU A 89 3.59 19.15 4.69
N GLN A 90 3.17 19.69 5.84
CA GLN A 90 3.99 19.72 7.05
C GLN A 90 4.29 18.30 7.56
N GLN A 91 3.28 17.42 7.58
CA GLN A 91 3.44 16.01 7.96
C GLN A 91 4.46 15.30 7.06
N ILE A 92 4.36 15.47 5.74
CA ILE A 92 5.31 14.88 4.78
C ILE A 92 6.74 15.39 5.01
N ARG A 93 6.93 16.69 5.28
CA ARG A 93 8.24 17.26 5.61
C ARG A 93 8.83 16.68 6.91
N GLN A 94 7.98 16.24 7.83
CA GLN A 94 8.35 15.57 9.08
C GLN A 94 8.52 14.04 8.90
N GLY A 95 8.47 13.53 7.67
CA GLY A 95 8.59 12.10 7.38
C GLY A 95 7.36 11.27 7.80
N GLN A 96 6.25 11.92 8.14
CA GLN A 96 5.00 11.23 8.47
C GLN A 96 4.30 10.79 7.19
N SER A 97 3.66 9.62 7.26
CA SER A 97 2.88 9.05 6.15
C SER A 97 1.62 8.38 6.70
N TYR A 98 0.65 8.11 5.83
CA TYR A 98 -0.52 7.31 6.19
C TYR A 98 -0.25 5.81 6.26
N ASN A 99 1.02 5.39 6.16
CA ASN A 99 1.38 4.00 6.38
C ASN A 99 1.13 3.64 7.85
N ALA A 100 0.46 2.52 8.07
CA ALA A 100 0.36 1.97 9.40
C ALA A 100 1.73 1.43 9.82
N GLN A 101 2.28 1.98 10.90
CA GLN A 101 3.61 1.69 11.39
C GLN A 101 3.54 1.23 12.85
N MET A 102 4.49 0.38 13.21
CA MET A 102 4.78 0.06 14.59
C MET A 102 5.33 1.28 15.34
N PRO A 103 5.35 1.25 16.69
CA PRO A 103 6.17 2.18 17.45
C PRO A 103 7.60 2.23 16.87
N GLN A 104 8.24 3.39 16.96
CA GLN A 104 9.55 3.66 16.33
C GLN A 104 9.58 3.65 14.79
N GLY A 105 8.43 3.57 14.11
CA GLY A 105 8.34 3.73 12.65
C GLY A 105 8.64 2.46 11.85
N LEU A 106 8.74 1.29 12.51
CA LEU A 106 8.95 0.03 11.81
C LEU A 106 7.70 -0.35 10.98
N PRO A 107 7.84 -1.05 9.84
CA PRO A 107 6.70 -1.52 9.07
C PRO A 107 5.78 -2.43 9.90
N LEU A 108 4.46 -2.25 9.76
CA LEU A 108 3.47 -3.06 10.47
C LEU A 108 3.42 -4.51 9.96
N LEU A 109 3.61 -4.70 8.66
CA LEU A 109 3.60 -6.02 8.03
C LEU A 109 4.99 -6.65 8.09
N LYS A 110 5.07 -7.98 8.09
CA LYS A 110 6.36 -8.67 7.91
C LYS A 110 6.81 -8.57 6.44
N PRO A 111 8.12 -8.60 6.16
CA PRO A 111 8.63 -8.76 4.80
C PRO A 111 8.01 -9.99 4.11
N PRO A 112 7.90 -9.96 2.76
CA PRO A 112 8.41 -8.93 1.85
C PRO A 112 7.48 -7.71 1.70
N TYR A 113 8.07 -6.52 1.52
CA TYR A 113 7.34 -5.25 1.33
C TYR A 113 7.01 -4.94 -0.14
N SER A 114 7.74 -5.56 -1.07
CA SER A 114 7.54 -5.43 -2.51
C SER A 114 7.81 -6.78 -3.17
N ARG A 115 7.01 -7.11 -4.20
CA ARG A 115 7.16 -8.33 -5.00
C ARG A 115 6.82 -8.09 -6.47
N ILE A 116 7.44 -8.84 -7.36
CA ILE A 116 6.99 -8.95 -8.77
C ILE A 116 6.25 -10.28 -8.91
N THR A 117 5.05 -10.27 -9.46
CA THR A 117 4.27 -11.48 -9.74
C THR A 117 4.30 -11.76 -11.23
N ALA A 118 4.64 -12.98 -11.63
CA ALA A 118 4.56 -13.44 -13.02
C ALA A 118 3.22 -14.15 -13.24
N ILE A 119 2.47 -13.75 -14.26
CA ILE A 119 1.15 -14.27 -14.59
C ILE A 119 1.18 -14.73 -16.05
N ASP A 120 0.79 -15.96 -16.31
CA ASP A 120 0.58 -16.47 -17.67
C ASP A 120 -0.73 -15.91 -18.21
N MET A 121 -0.67 -15.16 -19.30
CA MET A 121 -1.85 -14.52 -19.90
C MET A 121 -2.75 -15.49 -20.65
N ASN A 122 -2.28 -16.68 -21.00
CA ASN A 122 -3.08 -17.70 -21.69
C ASN A 122 -4.00 -18.46 -20.73
N THR A 123 -3.51 -18.72 -19.52
CA THR A 123 -4.24 -19.50 -18.49
C THR A 123 -4.83 -18.61 -17.40
N GLY A 124 -4.22 -17.45 -17.13
CA GLY A 124 -4.50 -16.60 -15.98
C GLY A 124 -3.80 -17.05 -14.69
N ASP A 125 -2.99 -18.11 -14.75
CA ASP A 125 -2.31 -18.66 -13.58
C ASP A 125 -1.10 -17.82 -13.17
N THR A 126 -0.82 -17.82 -11.87
CA THR A 126 0.40 -17.19 -11.35
C THR A 126 1.57 -18.17 -11.44
N CYS A 127 2.55 -17.89 -12.31
CA CYS A 127 3.73 -18.72 -12.56
C CYS A 127 4.77 -18.66 -11.42
N GLY A 128 4.70 -17.62 -10.59
CA GLY A 128 5.61 -17.40 -9.47
C GLY A 128 5.72 -15.93 -9.08
N TRP A 129 6.60 -15.65 -8.12
CA TRP A 129 6.88 -14.30 -7.66
C TRP A 129 8.33 -14.11 -7.25
N TYR A 130 8.79 -12.87 -7.35
CA TYR A 130 10.12 -12.42 -6.94
C TYR A 130 10.02 -11.48 -5.76
N LEU A 131 11.00 -11.53 -4.87
CA LEU A 131 11.18 -10.51 -3.84
C LEU A 131 12.05 -9.37 -4.38
N LEU A 132 11.56 -8.14 -4.26
CA LEU A 132 12.40 -6.96 -4.42
C LEU A 132 13.07 -6.68 -3.07
N ALA A 133 14.32 -7.12 -2.92
CA ALA A 133 15.21 -6.57 -1.92
C ALA A 133 15.86 -5.32 -2.52
N MET A 134 15.61 -4.14 -1.95
CA MET A 134 16.40 -2.96 -2.25
C MET A 134 17.66 -3.01 -1.39
N GLU A 135 18.77 -3.49 -1.93
CA GLU A 135 20.09 -3.27 -1.31
C GLU A 135 20.62 -1.90 -1.76
N THR A 136 21.14 -1.14 -0.80
CA THR A 136 21.53 0.28 -0.91
C THR A 136 22.82 0.55 -1.70
N GLU A 137 23.30 -0.39 -2.50
CA GLU A 137 24.45 -0.19 -3.37
C GLU A 137 24.01 -0.13 -4.83
N CYS A 138 24.17 1.06 -5.44
CA CYS A 138 24.08 1.34 -6.87
C CYS A 138 23.31 0.32 -7.74
N ALA A 139 22.00 0.53 -7.88
CA ALA A 139 21.24 0.18 -9.08
C ALA A 139 21.35 -1.27 -9.62
N ILE A 140 21.45 -2.28 -8.75
CA ILE A 140 21.28 -3.68 -9.17
C ILE A 140 20.19 -4.33 -8.29
N ILE A 141 19.05 -4.65 -8.91
CA ILE A 141 17.98 -5.43 -8.27
C ILE A 141 18.40 -6.89 -8.32
N HIS A 142 18.96 -7.42 -7.22
CA HIS A 142 19.09 -8.88 -7.05
C HIS A 142 17.71 -9.45 -6.71
N ALA A 143 17.04 -10.00 -7.71
CA ALA A 143 15.80 -10.74 -7.55
C ALA A 143 16.12 -12.20 -7.18
N TYR A 144 15.75 -12.63 -5.98
CA TYR A 144 15.72 -14.06 -5.67
C TYR A 144 14.51 -14.68 -6.37
N VAL A 145 14.80 -15.57 -7.33
CA VAL A 145 13.84 -16.14 -8.28
C VAL A 145 13.35 -17.50 -7.77
N THR A 146 12.05 -17.62 -7.51
CA THR A 146 11.34 -18.92 -7.60
C THR A 146 10.28 -18.80 -8.67
N LEU A 147 10.70 -18.98 -9.93
CA LEU A 147 9.79 -19.20 -11.04
C LEU A 147 9.66 -20.69 -11.27
N THR A 148 8.44 -21.19 -11.21
CA THR A 148 8.11 -22.51 -11.73
C THR A 148 6.87 -22.34 -12.59
N CYS A 149 7.09 -21.95 -13.85
CA CYS A 149 6.03 -22.02 -14.85
C CYS A 149 6.08 -23.42 -15.48
N PRO A 150 4.96 -24.15 -15.60
CA PRO A 150 4.88 -25.26 -16.54
C PRO A 150 5.14 -24.71 -17.95
N GLN A 151 5.96 -25.40 -18.73
CA GLN A 151 6.06 -25.19 -20.18
C GLN A 151 4.88 -25.88 -20.88
#